data_AF-A0A4Q7WYN7-F1
#
_entry.id   AF-A0A4Q7WYN7-F1
#
_cell.length_a   1.000
_cell.length_b   1.000
_cell.length_c   1.000
_cell.angle_alpha   90.00
_cell.angle_beta   90.00
_cell.angle_gamma   90.00
#
_symmetry.space_group_name_H-M   'P 1'
#
loop_
_entity.id
_entity.type
_entity.pdbx_description
1 polymer ?
#
loop_
_entity_poly.entity_id
_entity_poly.type
_entity_poly.pdbx_seq_one_letter_code
_entity_poly.pdbx_strand_id
1 'polypeptide(L)'
;MAVGSVTAGGDHREQGVFAGTPPTAPASRILGKAVYPDGAVRISSSISRGDDGISIAFVSGYSVLGDALYFAQYSTGEDGVIDGGIKRIGGGWGTFVALDEATYYDGTLRYNTYGLRNDGTLFRWTVDKSGVWRNKVSAPGFAAVKSMTLISSTKTYDTFLANTRGGALYTIHIPAGAPMKPIVKQVRSSTWQGFETLIAQQCGQYGSVLLGIDRDTHAAYMYVVGHATGATTVIQSLGKAPATFTDPVYFHFTDGNATFKPPFGE
;
A
#
# COMPACT_ATOMS: atom_id res chain seq x y z
N MET A 1 -5.60 -4.82 11.23
CA MET A 1 -4.71 -4.28 10.19
C MET A 1 -3.76 -3.29 10.83
N ALA A 2 -2.50 -3.27 10.39
CA ALA A 2 -1.53 -2.26 10.78
C ALA A 2 -1.51 -1.12 9.74
N VAL A 3 -2.10 0.02 10.11
CA VAL A 3 -2.12 1.23 9.26
C VAL A 3 -0.91 2.07 9.60
N GLY A 4 -0.09 2.34 8.60
CA GLY A 4 1.03 3.26 8.70
C GLY A 4 0.69 4.62 8.10
N SER A 5 1.39 5.64 8.57
CA SER A 5 1.28 6.99 8.03
C SER A 5 2.58 7.77 8.17
N VAL A 6 2.78 8.73 7.27
CA VAL A 6 3.78 9.79 7.45
C VAL A 6 3.06 11.02 7.97
N THR A 7 3.44 11.50 9.16
CA THR A 7 2.87 12.72 9.74
C THR A 7 3.34 13.96 8.98
N ALA A 8 2.70 15.11 9.20
CA ALA A 8 3.16 16.37 8.62
C ALA A 8 4.59 16.75 9.05
N GLY A 9 5.02 16.32 10.25
CA GLY A 9 6.40 16.47 10.76
C GLY A 9 7.36 15.37 10.32
N GLY A 10 6.97 14.54 9.34
CA GLY A 10 7.86 13.51 8.79
C GLY A 10 8.09 12.29 9.69
N ASP A 11 7.28 12.10 10.72
CA ASP A 11 7.32 10.88 11.55
C ASP A 11 6.64 9.72 10.84
N HIS A 12 7.10 8.50 11.07
CA HIS A 12 6.31 7.30 10.85
C HIS A 12 5.45 7.00 12.07
N ARG A 13 4.13 7.01 11.86
CA ARG A 13 3.12 6.64 12.86
C ARG A 13 2.50 5.30 12.50
N GLU A 14 2.29 4.48 13.51
CA GLU A 14 1.58 3.21 13.42
C GLU A 14 0.25 3.30 14.18
N GLN A 15 -0.82 2.81 13.56
CA GLN A 15 -2.13 2.67 14.19
C GLN A 15 -2.76 1.30 13.85
N GLY A 16 -3.28 0.63 14.88
CA GLY A 16 -4.12 -0.54 14.68
C GLY A 16 -5.52 -0.14 14.24
N VAL A 17 -6.07 -0.82 13.21
CA VAL A 17 -7.50 -0.78 12.90
C VAL A 17 -7.99 -2.21 12.75
N PHE A 18 -8.88 -2.66 13.64
CA PHE A 18 -9.27 -4.06 13.77
C PHE A 18 -10.71 -4.29 13.35
N ALA A 19 -10.89 -5.40 12.63
CA ALA A 19 -12.19 -5.84 12.14
C ALA A 19 -13.08 -6.22 13.32
N GLY A 20 -14.29 -5.68 13.33
CA GLY A 20 -15.34 -5.92 14.30
C GLY A 20 -16.61 -5.20 13.85
N THR A 21 -17.73 -5.43 14.53
CA THR A 21 -18.96 -4.68 14.28
C THR A 21 -19.43 -4.08 15.61
N PRO A 22 -19.04 -2.84 15.95
CA PRO A 22 -18.25 -1.89 15.13
C PRO A 22 -16.73 -2.20 15.10
N PRO A 23 -15.96 -1.60 14.18
CA PRO A 23 -14.50 -1.70 14.16
C PRO A 23 -13.90 -1.01 15.39
N THR A 24 -12.68 -1.40 15.75
CA THR A 24 -11.93 -0.73 16.85
C THR A 24 -10.62 -0.17 16.33
N ALA A 25 -10.20 0.96 16.86
CA ALA A 25 -8.91 1.58 16.55
C ALA A 25 -8.25 2.05 17.85
N PRO A 26 -7.29 1.29 18.44
CA PRO A 26 -6.57 1.76 19.61
C PRO A 26 -5.75 3.01 19.31
N ALA A 27 -5.18 3.59 20.38
CA ALA A 27 -4.25 4.69 20.28
C ALA A 27 -3.10 4.37 19.32
N SER A 28 -2.75 5.35 18.49
CA SER A 28 -1.58 5.27 17.62
C SER A 28 -0.31 5.51 18.42
N ARG A 29 0.84 5.17 17.83
CA ARG A 29 2.17 5.50 18.37
C ARG A 29 3.07 6.01 17.26
N ILE A 30 4.05 6.83 17.63
CA ILE A 30 5.15 7.17 16.73
C ILE A 30 6.13 6.01 16.75
N LEU A 31 6.32 5.38 15.59
CA LEU A 31 7.25 4.28 15.41
C LEU A 31 8.65 4.81 15.09
N GLY A 32 8.75 5.76 14.16
CA GLY A 32 10.00 6.43 13.81
C GLY A 32 9.81 7.94 13.86
N LYS A 33 10.59 8.63 14.68
CA LYS A 33 10.55 10.09 14.81
C LYS A 33 11.44 10.75 13.76
N ALA A 34 10.97 11.81 13.12
CA ALA A 34 11.69 12.63 12.14
C ALA A 34 12.39 11.80 11.05
N VAL A 35 11.72 10.77 10.52
CA VAL A 35 12.25 9.88 9.47
C VAL A 35 12.46 10.68 8.17
N TYR A 36 11.55 11.60 7.88
CA TYR A 36 11.59 12.47 6.71
C TYR A 36 11.61 13.94 7.13
N PRO A 37 12.06 14.84 6.23
CA PRO A 37 11.81 16.26 6.41
C PRO A 37 10.31 16.56 6.41
N ASP A 38 9.92 17.57 7.20
CA ASP A 38 8.54 18.04 7.33
C ASP A 38 7.89 18.28 5.96
N GLY A 39 6.70 17.72 5.78
CA GLY A 39 5.89 17.89 4.56
C GLY A 39 6.50 17.34 3.26
N ALA A 40 7.64 16.66 3.30
CA ALA A 40 8.34 16.26 2.07
C ALA A 40 7.71 15.05 1.37
N VAL A 41 7.11 14.13 2.12
CA VAL A 41 6.57 12.88 1.56
C VAL A 41 5.21 13.12 0.89
N ARG A 42 5.08 12.65 -0.35
CA ARG A 42 3.84 12.72 -1.13
C ARG A 42 3.14 11.39 -1.26
N ILE A 43 3.91 10.30 -1.35
CA ILE A 43 3.43 8.94 -1.62
C ILE A 43 4.36 7.98 -0.89
N SER A 44 3.81 6.93 -0.29
CA SER A 44 4.57 5.80 0.25
C SER A 44 4.06 4.51 -0.36
N SER A 45 4.95 3.52 -0.53
CA SER A 45 4.54 2.14 -0.74
C SER A 45 3.97 1.55 0.54
N SER A 46 3.48 0.31 0.47
CA SER A 46 3.44 -0.54 1.64
C SER A 46 4.84 -0.62 2.27
N ILE A 47 4.93 -0.47 3.60
CA ILE A 47 6.20 -0.43 4.33
C ILE A 47 6.33 -1.70 5.17
N SER A 48 7.47 -2.35 5.08
CA SER A 48 7.83 -3.50 5.91
C SER A 48 8.25 -3.04 7.29
N ARG A 49 7.71 -3.71 8.32
CA ARG A 49 8.11 -3.62 9.71
C ARG A 49 8.45 -5.02 10.21
N GLY A 50 9.71 -5.23 10.58
CA GLY A 50 10.21 -6.47 11.15
C GLY A 50 10.93 -6.26 12.48
N ASP A 51 11.55 -7.33 12.94
CA ASP A 51 12.40 -7.39 14.12
C ASP A 51 13.83 -7.75 13.67
N ASP A 52 14.82 -6.96 14.08
CA ASP A 52 16.25 -7.20 13.84
C ASP A 52 16.94 -7.84 15.06
N GLY A 53 16.19 -8.15 16.13
CA GLY A 53 16.66 -8.75 17.37
C GLY A 53 17.33 -7.76 18.33
N ILE A 54 17.35 -6.47 18.00
CA ILE A 54 18.05 -5.42 18.77
C ILE A 54 17.14 -4.22 19.03
N SER A 55 16.42 -3.77 18.00
CA SER A 55 15.60 -2.56 17.99
C SER A 55 14.14 -2.84 18.35
N ILE A 56 13.36 -1.79 18.60
CA ILE A 56 11.90 -1.91 18.77
C ILE A 56 11.23 -2.34 17.46
N ALA A 57 11.79 -1.91 16.34
CA ALA A 57 11.38 -2.28 15.00
C ALA A 57 12.44 -1.89 13.98
N PHE A 58 12.63 -2.77 13.00
CA PHE A 58 13.32 -2.48 11.75
C PHE A 58 12.28 -2.17 10.67
N VAL A 59 12.45 -1.05 9.97
CA VAL A 59 11.49 -0.54 9.00
C VAL A 59 12.15 -0.38 7.63
N SER A 60 11.49 -0.83 6.57
CA SER A 60 11.97 -0.64 5.20
C SER A 60 10.85 -0.46 4.18
N GLY A 61 11.06 0.39 3.18
CA GLY A 61 10.09 0.63 2.11
C GLY A 61 10.43 1.85 1.27
N TYR A 62 9.67 2.09 0.20
CA TYR A 62 9.87 3.22 -0.69
C TYR A 62 8.92 4.39 -0.42
N SER A 63 9.39 5.61 -0.65
CA SER A 63 8.57 6.81 -0.56
C SER A 63 9.01 7.85 -1.59
N VAL A 64 8.06 8.62 -2.11
CA VAL A 64 8.32 9.72 -3.04
C VAL A 64 8.35 11.03 -2.25
N LEU A 65 9.51 11.68 -2.28
CA LEU A 65 9.71 13.01 -1.73
C LEU A 65 9.92 13.98 -2.91
N GLY A 66 9.00 14.94 -3.07
CA GLY A 66 9.01 15.84 -4.23
C GLY A 66 8.96 15.06 -5.55
N ASP A 67 10.06 15.11 -6.32
CA ASP A 67 10.19 14.46 -7.63
C ASP A 67 11.02 13.16 -7.62
N ALA A 68 11.44 12.70 -6.45
CA ALA A 68 12.40 11.63 -6.31
C ALA A 68 11.90 10.50 -5.41
N LEU A 69 12.28 9.28 -5.78
CA LEU A 69 12.07 8.09 -4.97
C LEU A 69 13.22 7.93 -3.98
N TYR A 70 12.85 7.64 -2.74
CA TYR A 70 13.74 7.30 -1.65
C TYR A 70 13.39 5.91 -1.13
N PHE A 71 14.40 5.20 -0.66
CA PHE A 71 14.27 4.00 0.13
C PHE A 71 14.53 4.35 1.58
N ALA A 72 13.53 4.17 2.43
CA ALA A 72 13.69 4.22 3.88
C ALA A 72 14.14 2.85 4.36
N GLN A 73 15.18 2.81 5.18
CA GLN A 73 15.65 1.63 5.88
C GLN A 73 16.29 2.06 7.19
N TYR A 74 15.65 1.74 8.32
CA TYR A 74 16.09 2.23 9.60
C TYR A 74 15.60 1.35 10.76
N SER A 75 16.32 1.41 11.88
CA SER A 75 15.95 0.77 13.15
C SER A 75 15.48 1.81 14.15
N THR A 76 14.56 1.43 15.03
CA THR A 76 13.92 2.33 16.00
C THR A 76 14.24 1.95 17.44
N GLY A 77 14.52 2.95 18.28
CA GLY A 77 14.58 2.84 19.74
C GLY A 77 13.44 3.63 20.38
N GLU A 78 13.46 3.75 21.71
CA GLU A 78 12.42 4.46 22.46
C GLU A 78 12.30 5.94 22.07
N ASP A 79 13.43 6.57 21.74
CA ASP A 79 13.52 8.01 21.44
C ASP A 79 13.52 8.35 19.94
N GLY A 80 13.35 7.36 19.05
CA GLY A 80 13.27 7.57 17.59
C GLY A 80 14.18 6.65 16.78
N VAL A 81 14.66 7.13 15.64
CA VAL A 81 15.57 6.36 14.77
C VAL A 81 16.95 6.25 15.43
N ILE A 82 17.45 5.02 15.56
CA ILE A 82 18.75 4.73 16.18
C ILE A 82 19.83 4.29 15.18
N ASP A 83 19.42 3.79 14.01
CA ASP A 83 20.32 3.44 12.91
C ASP A 83 19.59 3.57 11.56
N GLY A 84 20.33 3.81 10.49
CA GLY A 84 19.81 3.95 9.13
C GLY A 84 19.19 5.32 8.82
N GLY A 85 18.27 5.34 7.87
CA GLY A 85 17.61 6.57 7.41
C GLY A 85 16.99 6.42 6.02
N ILE A 86 17.03 7.50 5.23
CA ILE A 86 16.49 7.53 3.87
C ILE A 86 17.61 7.67 2.84
N LYS A 87 17.54 6.87 1.77
CA LYS A 87 18.50 6.89 0.67
C LYS A 87 17.79 7.22 -0.64
N ARG A 88 18.25 8.24 -1.35
CA ARG A 88 17.72 8.57 -2.67
C ARG A 88 18.03 7.47 -3.68
N ILE A 89 17.01 7.03 -4.42
CA ILE A 89 17.12 6.03 -5.49
C ILE A 89 17.22 6.74 -6.86
N GLY A 90 16.36 7.71 -7.13
CA GLY A 90 16.36 8.42 -8.42
C GLY A 90 15.24 9.44 -8.58
N GLY A 91 15.35 10.30 -9.60
CA GLY A 91 14.34 11.31 -9.95
C GLY A 91 13.28 10.82 -10.95
N GLY A 92 12.35 11.70 -11.32
CA GLY A 92 11.30 11.42 -12.32
C GLY A 92 9.97 10.93 -11.76
N TRP A 93 9.81 11.00 -10.44
CA TRP A 93 8.63 10.51 -9.71
C TRP A 93 7.56 11.58 -9.47
N GLY A 94 7.81 12.84 -9.83
CA GLY A 94 6.88 13.95 -9.55
C GLY A 94 5.50 13.82 -10.19
N THR A 95 5.36 13.04 -11.27
CA THR A 95 4.08 12.78 -11.95
C THR A 95 3.37 11.51 -11.48
N PHE A 96 3.98 10.74 -10.58
CA PHE A 96 3.34 9.56 -9.99
C PHE A 96 2.32 9.97 -8.93
N VAL A 97 1.28 9.15 -8.79
CA VAL A 97 0.15 9.37 -7.87
C VAL A 97 -0.12 8.16 -6.96
N ALA A 98 0.44 7.00 -7.28
CA ALA A 98 0.43 5.84 -6.40
C ALA A 98 1.72 5.04 -6.56
N LEU A 99 2.11 4.36 -5.48
CA LEU A 99 3.28 3.49 -5.37
C LEU A 99 2.88 2.32 -4.48
N ASP A 100 3.20 1.09 -4.88
CA ASP A 100 3.00 -0.08 -4.03
C ASP A 100 4.02 -1.18 -4.33
N GLU A 101 4.22 -2.08 -3.39
CA GLU A 101 5.16 -3.19 -3.47
C GLU A 101 4.44 -4.52 -3.43
N ALA A 102 4.84 -5.45 -4.30
CA ALA A 102 4.33 -6.82 -4.33
C ALA A 102 5.48 -7.79 -4.13
N THR A 103 5.46 -8.50 -3.00
CA THR A 103 6.39 -9.56 -2.67
C THR A 103 5.68 -10.91 -2.76
N TYR A 104 6.37 -11.91 -3.32
CA TYR A 104 5.95 -13.31 -3.33
C TYR A 104 7.14 -14.21 -3.00
N TYR A 105 6.92 -15.21 -2.15
CA TYR A 105 7.92 -16.23 -1.87
C TYR A 105 7.29 -17.62 -1.72
N ASP A 106 7.78 -18.55 -2.54
CA ASP A 106 7.48 -19.98 -2.50
C ASP A 106 8.68 -20.74 -3.08
N GLY A 107 9.81 -20.67 -2.37
CA GLY A 107 11.13 -21.11 -2.85
C GLY A 107 11.78 -20.18 -3.89
N THR A 108 10.98 -19.45 -4.68
CA THR A 108 11.43 -18.34 -5.54
C THR A 108 10.91 -17.02 -4.99
N LEU A 109 11.82 -16.10 -4.68
CA LEU A 109 11.48 -14.73 -4.31
C LEU A 109 11.19 -13.90 -5.58
N ARG A 110 10.04 -13.22 -5.61
CA ARG A 110 9.70 -12.19 -6.58
C ARG A 110 9.38 -10.91 -5.84
N TYR A 111 9.99 -9.82 -6.29
CA TYR A 111 9.76 -8.49 -5.73
C TYR A 111 9.50 -7.52 -6.88
N ASN A 112 8.27 -7.04 -6.96
CA ASN A 112 7.83 -6.08 -7.93
C ASN A 112 7.44 -4.78 -7.24
N THR A 113 7.76 -3.66 -7.88
CA THR A 113 7.30 -2.34 -7.46
C THR A 113 6.44 -1.75 -8.55
N TYR A 114 5.31 -1.17 -8.17
CA TYR A 114 4.31 -0.61 -9.06
C TYR A 114 4.19 0.88 -8.86
N GLY A 115 4.09 1.63 -9.96
CA GLY A 115 3.86 3.06 -9.92
C GLY A 115 2.77 3.47 -10.90
N LEU A 116 1.73 4.16 -10.43
CA LEU A 116 0.72 4.76 -11.29
C LEU A 116 1.09 6.21 -11.57
N ARG A 117 1.26 6.55 -12.84
CA ARG A 117 1.47 7.94 -13.28
C ARG A 117 0.13 8.64 -13.49
N ASN A 118 0.10 9.96 -13.29
CA ASN A 118 -1.09 10.80 -13.41
C ASN A 118 -1.75 10.78 -14.81
N ASP A 119 -1.03 10.34 -15.84
CA ASP A 119 -1.57 10.13 -17.19
C ASP A 119 -2.29 8.77 -17.37
N GLY A 120 -2.36 7.96 -16.32
CA GLY A 120 -2.97 6.64 -16.35
C GLY A 120 -2.07 5.53 -16.87
N THR A 121 -0.77 5.75 -16.96
CA THR A 121 0.20 4.68 -17.26
C THR A 121 0.63 4.00 -15.98
N LEU A 122 0.34 2.69 -15.88
CA LEU A 122 0.82 1.84 -14.80
C LEU A 122 2.17 1.26 -15.17
N PHE A 123 3.18 1.49 -14.33
CA PHE A 123 4.52 0.94 -14.47
C PHE A 123 4.76 -0.19 -13.48
N ARG A 124 5.60 -1.14 -13.88
CA ARG A 124 6.15 -2.17 -13.00
C ARG A 124 7.65 -2.29 -13.20
N TRP A 125 8.37 -2.41 -12.09
CA TRP A 125 9.78 -2.79 -12.05
C TRP A 125 9.93 -4.08 -11.26
N THR A 126 10.93 -4.88 -11.60
CA THR A 126 11.43 -5.95 -10.74
C THR A 126 12.62 -5.40 -9.97
N VAL A 127 12.64 -5.56 -8.65
CA VAL A 127 13.81 -5.22 -7.83
C VAL A 127 14.52 -6.53 -7.47
N ASP A 128 15.82 -6.61 -7.79
CA ASP A 128 16.60 -7.78 -7.44
C ASP A 128 17.01 -7.77 -5.96
N LYS A 129 17.64 -8.86 -5.50
CA LYS A 129 18.06 -9.03 -4.10
C LYS A 129 19.07 -7.97 -3.64
N SER A 130 19.75 -7.30 -4.56
CA SER A 130 20.70 -6.22 -4.27
C SER A 130 20.04 -4.84 -4.27
N GLY A 131 18.71 -4.78 -4.42
CA GLY A 131 17.95 -3.52 -4.47
C GLY A 131 18.02 -2.84 -5.84
N VAL A 132 18.47 -3.51 -6.90
CA VAL A 132 18.58 -2.90 -8.23
C VAL A 132 17.28 -3.05 -9.00
N TRP A 133 16.78 -1.91 -9.50
CA TRP A 133 15.55 -1.82 -10.27
C TRP A 133 15.79 -2.21 -11.73
N ARG A 134 15.03 -3.19 -12.24
CA ARG A 134 15.18 -3.78 -13.57
C ARG A 134 13.82 -4.00 -14.24
N ASN A 135 13.87 -4.43 -15.51
CA ASN A 135 12.71 -4.95 -16.25
C ASN A 135 11.49 -4.02 -16.24
N LYS A 136 11.73 -2.72 -16.42
CA LYS A 136 10.67 -1.71 -16.48
C LYS A 136 9.73 -2.03 -17.63
N VAL A 137 8.47 -2.25 -17.31
CA VAL A 137 7.37 -2.43 -18.25
C VAL A 137 6.20 -1.53 -17.86
N SER A 138 5.26 -1.32 -18.78
CA SER A 138 4.14 -0.42 -18.54
C SER A 138 2.89 -0.78 -19.33
N ALA A 139 1.73 -0.40 -18.82
CA ALA A 139 0.43 -0.52 -19.46
C ALA A 139 -0.37 0.79 -19.30
N PRO A 140 -0.85 1.43 -20.39
CA PRO A 140 -1.75 2.57 -20.31
C PRO A 140 -3.19 2.14 -19.99
N GLY A 141 -4.07 3.12 -19.76
CA GLY A 141 -5.52 2.89 -19.63
C GLY A 141 -6.11 3.08 -18.23
N PHE A 142 -5.31 3.57 -17.27
CA PHE A 142 -5.70 3.71 -15.86
C PHE A 142 -5.93 5.15 -15.42
N ALA A 143 -6.21 6.08 -16.35
CA ALA A 143 -6.32 7.52 -16.05
C ALA A 143 -7.47 7.85 -15.09
N ALA A 144 -8.48 7.00 -15.02
CA ALA A 144 -9.61 7.15 -14.10
C ALA A 144 -9.31 6.72 -12.66
N VAL A 145 -8.23 5.97 -12.42
CA VAL A 145 -7.88 5.44 -11.09
C VAL A 145 -7.54 6.59 -10.15
N LYS A 146 -8.15 6.58 -8.96
CA LYS A 146 -7.91 7.54 -7.89
C LYS A 146 -6.88 7.01 -6.89
N SER A 147 -7.08 5.78 -6.43
CA SER A 147 -6.15 5.05 -5.57
C SER A 147 -6.20 3.55 -5.87
N MET A 148 -5.16 2.83 -5.47
CA MET A 148 -5.06 1.38 -5.63
C MET A 148 -4.32 0.77 -4.45
N THR A 149 -4.63 -0.49 -4.13
CA THR A 149 -3.96 -1.27 -3.08
C THR A 149 -3.79 -2.72 -3.53
N LEU A 150 -2.64 -3.32 -3.22
CA LEU A 150 -2.39 -4.74 -3.52
C LEU A 150 -3.31 -5.64 -2.69
N ILE A 151 -4.04 -6.53 -3.37
CA ILE A 151 -4.91 -7.52 -2.73
C ILE A 151 -4.52 -8.96 -3.06
N SER A 152 -3.47 -9.19 -3.86
CA SER A 152 -2.92 -10.52 -4.19
C SER A 152 -1.58 -10.41 -4.86
N SER A 153 -0.70 -11.36 -4.56
CA SER A 153 0.57 -11.54 -5.24
C SER A 153 0.92 -13.02 -5.25
N THR A 154 1.13 -13.58 -6.44
CA THR A 154 1.33 -15.02 -6.66
C THR A 154 2.61 -15.24 -7.46
N LYS A 155 2.92 -16.49 -7.80
CA LYS A 155 4.06 -16.76 -8.70
C LYS A 155 3.89 -16.08 -10.06
N THR A 156 2.66 -15.96 -10.56
CA THR A 156 2.38 -15.63 -11.96
C THR A 156 1.62 -14.32 -12.15
N TYR A 157 1.11 -13.70 -11.09
CA TYR A 157 0.39 -12.43 -11.19
C TYR A 157 0.37 -11.65 -9.86
N ASP A 158 0.01 -10.37 -9.97
CA ASP A 158 -0.39 -9.50 -8.86
C ASP A 158 -1.80 -8.98 -9.14
N THR A 159 -2.63 -8.83 -8.10
CA THR A 159 -3.97 -8.24 -8.24
C THR A 159 -4.10 -7.03 -7.33
N PHE A 160 -4.53 -5.91 -7.89
CA PHE A 160 -4.87 -4.70 -7.16
C PHE A 160 -6.38 -4.52 -7.08
N LEU A 161 -6.84 -3.90 -6.00
CA LEU A 161 -8.15 -3.25 -5.96
C LEU A 161 -7.95 -1.75 -6.20
N ALA A 162 -8.75 -1.16 -7.08
CA ALA A 162 -8.61 0.25 -7.46
C ALA A 162 -9.98 0.94 -7.52
N ASN A 163 -10.11 2.10 -6.88
CA ASN A 163 -11.26 2.96 -7.04
C ASN A 163 -11.01 4.02 -8.13
N THR A 164 -12.07 4.47 -8.78
CA THR A 164 -12.00 5.53 -9.78
C THR A 164 -12.53 6.85 -9.25
N ARG A 165 -12.13 7.96 -9.88
CA ARG A 165 -12.69 9.29 -9.61
C ARG A 165 -14.20 9.35 -9.86
N GLY A 166 -14.72 8.50 -10.75
CA GLY A 166 -16.16 8.33 -11.01
C GLY A 166 -16.89 7.42 -10.02
N GLY A 167 -16.18 6.80 -9.07
CA GLY A 167 -16.76 6.06 -7.95
C GLY A 167 -16.88 4.56 -8.12
N ALA A 168 -16.48 4.01 -9.26
CA ALA A 168 -16.44 2.56 -9.46
C ALA A 168 -15.24 1.92 -8.73
N LEU A 169 -15.34 0.63 -8.44
CA LEU A 169 -14.30 -0.21 -7.87
C LEU A 169 -13.98 -1.34 -8.84
N TYR A 170 -12.70 -1.58 -9.09
CA TYR A 170 -12.23 -2.60 -10.02
C TYR A 170 -11.14 -3.47 -9.40
N THR A 171 -11.01 -4.70 -9.87
CA THR A 171 -9.76 -5.46 -9.76
C THR A 171 -8.89 -5.18 -10.98
N ILE A 172 -7.59 -5.15 -10.78
CA ILE A 172 -6.57 -5.05 -11.83
C ILE A 172 -5.62 -6.23 -11.64
N HIS A 173 -5.84 -7.29 -12.42
CA HIS A 173 -5.01 -8.48 -12.45
C HIS A 173 -3.86 -8.28 -13.43
N ILE A 174 -2.61 -8.41 -12.98
CA ILE A 174 -1.41 -8.09 -13.73
C ILE A 174 -0.53 -9.34 -13.81
N PRO A 175 -0.36 -9.95 -15.00
CA PRO A 175 0.55 -11.07 -15.18
C PRO A 175 1.99 -10.66 -14.83
N ALA A 176 2.70 -11.47 -14.03
CA ALA A 176 4.09 -11.25 -13.64
C ALA A 176 5.07 -11.37 -14.82
N GLY A 177 4.70 -12.15 -15.85
CA GLY A 177 5.48 -12.33 -17.07
C GLY A 177 5.39 -11.16 -18.06
N ALA A 178 5.99 -11.35 -19.23
CA ALA A 178 5.82 -10.48 -20.39
C ALA A 178 4.89 -11.14 -21.41
N PRO A 179 4.01 -10.39 -22.09
CA PRO A 179 3.76 -8.96 -21.91
C PRO A 179 3.01 -8.65 -20.61
N MET A 180 3.23 -7.46 -20.03
CA MET A 180 2.40 -6.93 -18.95
C MET A 180 1.06 -6.47 -19.56
N LYS A 181 0.10 -7.38 -19.64
CA LYS A 181 -1.26 -7.11 -20.14
C LYS A 181 -2.26 -7.25 -18.99
N PRO A 182 -2.60 -6.15 -18.29
CA PRO A 182 -3.56 -6.22 -17.20
C PRO A 182 -4.97 -6.62 -17.67
N ILE A 183 -5.69 -7.32 -16.80
CA ILE A 183 -7.11 -7.68 -16.95
C ILE A 183 -7.86 -6.93 -15.85
N VAL A 184 -8.90 -6.20 -16.25
CA VAL A 184 -9.66 -5.35 -15.34
C VAL A 184 -11.09 -5.90 -15.22
N LYS A 185 -11.57 -6.11 -13.99
CA LYS A 185 -12.97 -6.51 -13.74
C LYS A 185 -13.64 -5.54 -12.80
N GLN A 186 -14.85 -5.15 -13.15
CA GLN A 186 -15.65 -4.27 -12.29
C GLN A 186 -16.17 -5.04 -11.08
N VAL A 187 -15.96 -4.49 -9.89
CA VAL A 187 -16.42 -5.03 -8.61
C VAL A 187 -17.67 -4.29 -8.12
N ARG A 188 -17.64 -2.96 -8.19
CA ARG A 188 -18.79 -2.08 -7.90
C ARG A 188 -18.85 -0.95 -8.91
N SER A 189 -20.04 -0.45 -9.20
CA SER A 189 -20.25 0.62 -10.18
C SER A 189 -20.15 2.02 -9.62
N SER A 190 -20.32 2.20 -8.31
CA SER A 190 -20.35 3.50 -7.66
C SER A 190 -20.03 3.39 -6.16
N THR A 191 -19.98 4.54 -5.48
CA THR A 191 -19.80 4.77 -4.03
C THR A 191 -18.37 4.69 -3.48
N TRP A 192 -17.37 4.52 -4.33
CA TRP A 192 -15.96 4.43 -3.90
C TRP A 192 -15.15 5.70 -4.15
N GLN A 193 -15.75 6.75 -4.71
CA GLN A 193 -15.03 7.98 -5.08
C GLN A 193 -14.53 8.77 -3.87
N GLY A 194 -15.16 8.60 -2.69
CA GLY A 194 -14.79 9.34 -1.48
C GLY A 194 -13.46 8.93 -0.87
N PHE A 195 -12.86 7.80 -1.28
CA PHE A 195 -11.61 7.33 -0.70
C PHE A 195 -10.39 7.81 -1.48
N GLU A 196 -9.52 8.58 -0.86
CA GLU A 196 -8.20 8.97 -1.36
C GLU A 196 -7.16 7.88 -1.14
N THR A 197 -7.39 7.00 -0.17
CA THR A 197 -6.48 5.89 0.13
C THR A 197 -7.25 4.61 0.39
N LEU A 198 -6.79 3.53 -0.24
CA LEU A 198 -7.21 2.17 0.04
C LEU A 198 -6.02 1.44 0.67
N ILE A 199 -6.28 0.69 1.73
CA ILE A 199 -5.29 -0.17 2.40
C ILE A 199 -5.91 -1.54 2.56
N ALA A 200 -5.26 -2.57 2.04
CA ALA A 200 -5.70 -3.95 2.19
C ALA A 200 -4.73 -4.76 3.06
N GLN A 201 -5.27 -5.68 3.83
CA GLN A 201 -4.51 -6.70 4.54
C GLN A 201 -5.24 -8.04 4.45
N GLN A 202 -4.49 -9.13 4.36
CA GLN A 202 -5.07 -10.47 4.38
C GLN A 202 -5.94 -10.67 5.63
N CYS A 203 -7.10 -11.29 5.44
CA CYS A 203 -8.02 -11.67 6.51
C CYS A 203 -8.54 -13.09 6.28
N GLY A 204 -7.99 -14.04 7.03
CA GLY A 204 -8.29 -15.46 6.86
C GLY A 204 -7.75 -16.04 5.55
N GLN A 205 -8.25 -17.22 5.18
CA GLN A 205 -7.75 -17.96 4.01
C GLN A 205 -8.21 -17.36 2.66
N TYR A 206 -9.40 -16.73 2.62
CA TYR A 206 -10.07 -16.37 1.36
C TYR A 206 -10.52 -14.91 1.27
N GLY A 207 -10.01 -14.03 2.12
CA GLY A 207 -10.48 -12.65 2.20
C GLY A 207 -9.39 -11.64 2.47
N SER A 208 -9.76 -10.39 2.25
CA SER A 208 -8.99 -9.20 2.60
C SER A 208 -9.86 -8.30 3.47
N VAL A 209 -9.27 -7.71 4.49
CA VAL A 209 -9.85 -6.53 5.11
C VAL A 209 -9.37 -5.33 4.31
N LEU A 210 -10.29 -4.43 3.99
CA LEU A 210 -10.03 -3.19 3.27
C LEU A 210 -10.39 -2.00 4.16
N LEU A 211 -9.51 -1.01 4.22
CA LEU A 211 -9.78 0.29 4.82
C LEU A 211 -9.79 1.34 3.69
N GLY A 212 -10.91 2.06 3.57
CA GLY A 212 -11.01 3.25 2.72
C GLY A 212 -10.92 4.50 3.58
N ILE A 213 -9.93 5.36 3.32
CA ILE A 213 -9.72 6.63 4.03
C ILE A 213 -10.21 7.76 3.14
N ASP A 214 -11.16 8.53 3.66
CA ASP A 214 -11.68 9.76 3.10
C ASP A 214 -10.93 10.93 3.74
N ARG A 215 -10.08 11.57 2.95
CA ARG A 215 -9.20 12.67 3.34
C ARG A 215 -9.99 13.96 3.61
N ASP A 216 -11.11 14.16 2.92
CA ASP A 216 -11.92 15.37 3.05
C ASP A 216 -12.66 15.41 4.39
N THR A 217 -13.06 14.24 4.90
CA THR A 217 -13.78 14.09 6.17
C THR A 217 -12.91 13.56 7.32
N HIS A 218 -11.66 13.22 7.04
CA HIS A 218 -10.72 12.56 7.97
C HIS A 218 -11.28 11.27 8.58
N ALA A 219 -12.19 10.60 7.88
CA ALA A 219 -12.83 9.37 8.32
C ALA A 219 -12.28 8.17 7.55
N ALA A 220 -12.29 7.00 8.18
CA ALA A 220 -12.04 5.75 7.49
C ALA A 220 -13.19 4.76 7.69
N TYR A 221 -13.42 3.93 6.68
CA TYR A 221 -14.46 2.91 6.68
C TYR A 221 -13.84 1.56 6.37
N MET A 222 -14.24 0.57 7.16
CA MET A 222 -13.67 -0.77 7.10
C MET A 222 -14.63 -1.72 6.40
N TYR A 223 -14.07 -2.62 5.59
CA TYR A 223 -14.81 -3.59 4.82
C TYR A 223 -14.13 -4.96 4.90
N VAL A 224 -14.92 -6.02 4.85
CA VAL A 224 -14.44 -7.37 4.52
C VAL A 224 -14.72 -7.59 3.04
N VAL A 225 -13.68 -7.90 2.29
CA VAL A 225 -13.72 -8.20 0.86
C VAL A 225 -13.41 -9.68 0.71
N GLY A 226 -14.35 -10.42 0.14
CA GLY A 226 -14.14 -11.83 -0.20
C GLY A 226 -13.26 -11.99 -1.44
N HIS A 227 -13.25 -13.20 -1.98
CA HIS A 227 -12.60 -13.47 -3.26
C HIS A 227 -13.12 -12.54 -4.35
N ALA A 228 -12.20 -11.84 -5.03
CA ALA A 228 -12.52 -10.95 -6.12
C ALA A 228 -13.02 -11.73 -7.35
N THR A 229 -14.31 -11.65 -7.67
CA THR A 229 -14.92 -12.33 -8.82
C THR A 229 -15.63 -11.35 -9.76
N GLY A 230 -15.20 -10.08 -9.75
CA GLY A 230 -15.90 -8.99 -10.43
C GLY A 230 -17.19 -8.62 -9.68
N ALA A 231 -18.32 -8.50 -10.39
CA ALA A 231 -19.57 -7.97 -9.83
C ALA A 231 -20.13 -8.83 -8.66
N THR A 232 -19.79 -10.11 -8.61
CA THR A 232 -20.22 -11.04 -7.54
C THR A 232 -19.31 -11.04 -6.31
N THR A 233 -18.25 -10.22 -6.29
CA THR A 233 -17.36 -10.10 -5.14
C THR A 233 -18.18 -9.67 -3.91
N VAL A 234 -18.08 -10.45 -2.84
CA VAL A 234 -18.71 -10.11 -1.56
C VAL A 234 -17.92 -8.96 -0.93
N ILE A 235 -18.63 -7.87 -0.59
CA ILE A 235 -18.08 -6.76 0.19
C ILE A 235 -19.06 -6.47 1.31
N GLN A 236 -18.61 -6.69 2.55
CA GLN A 236 -19.37 -6.38 3.74
C GLN A 236 -18.78 -5.14 4.41
N SER A 237 -19.59 -4.10 4.60
CA SER A 237 -19.18 -2.96 5.42
C SER A 237 -19.19 -3.35 6.89
N LEU A 238 -18.12 -3.01 7.59
CA LEU A 238 -18.03 -3.11 9.05
C LEU A 238 -18.35 -1.77 9.74
N GLY A 239 -18.40 -0.67 8.98
CA GLY A 239 -18.70 0.67 9.47
C GLY A 239 -17.48 1.58 9.56
N LYS A 240 -17.70 2.75 10.16
CA LYS A 240 -16.66 3.77 10.36
C LYS A 240 -15.68 3.33 11.45
N ALA A 241 -14.38 3.46 11.20
CA ALA A 241 -13.35 3.25 12.21
C ALA A 241 -13.38 4.39 13.25
N PRO A 242 -13.28 4.10 14.57
CA PRO A 242 -13.36 5.09 15.62
C PRO A 242 -12.03 5.82 15.82
N ALA A 243 -11.50 6.42 14.75
CA ALA A 243 -10.28 7.21 14.73
C ALA A 243 -10.39 8.35 13.70
N THR A 244 -9.51 9.33 13.83
CA THR A 244 -9.39 10.47 12.91
C THR A 244 -8.12 10.32 12.09
N PHE A 245 -8.25 10.47 10.77
CA PHE A 245 -7.17 10.24 9.81
C PHE A 245 -6.74 11.57 9.17
N THR A 246 -5.87 12.33 9.86
CA THR A 246 -5.38 13.66 9.43
C THR A 246 -4.00 13.68 8.78
N ASP A 247 -3.24 12.61 8.89
CA ASP A 247 -1.89 12.55 8.29
C ASP A 247 -1.93 12.63 6.75
N PRO A 248 -0.93 13.26 6.12
CA PRO A 248 -0.92 13.50 4.67
C PRO A 248 -0.76 12.23 3.82
N VAL A 249 -0.12 11.19 4.35
CA VAL A 249 0.19 9.96 3.62
C VAL A 249 -0.11 8.76 4.50
N TYR A 250 -0.86 7.79 3.97
CA TYR A 250 -1.17 6.52 4.62
C TYR A 250 -0.72 5.34 3.76
N PHE A 251 -0.36 4.24 4.42
CA PHE A 251 0.11 3.02 3.77
C PHE A 251 -0.14 1.78 4.65
N HIS A 252 0.04 0.59 4.09
CA HIS A 252 -0.01 -0.67 4.84
C HIS A 252 1.34 -0.94 5.50
N PHE A 253 1.35 -1.21 6.82
CA PHE A 253 2.51 -1.88 7.43
C PHE A 253 2.42 -3.40 7.21
N THR A 254 3.40 -3.94 6.51
CA THR A 254 3.59 -5.39 6.36
C THR A 254 4.54 -5.91 7.44
N ASP A 255 4.51 -7.20 7.74
CA ASP A 255 5.36 -7.83 8.77
C ASP A 255 6.80 -8.11 8.31
N GLY A 256 7.18 -7.61 7.12
CA GLY A 256 8.50 -7.78 6.52
C GLY A 256 8.86 -9.21 6.15
N ASN A 257 7.96 -10.17 6.39
CA ASN A 257 8.21 -11.56 6.10
C ASN A 257 7.75 -11.86 4.68
N ALA A 258 8.66 -12.29 3.80
CA ALA A 258 8.29 -12.67 2.43
C ALA A 258 7.34 -13.89 2.39
N THR A 259 7.26 -14.67 3.48
CA THR A 259 6.25 -15.75 3.64
C THR A 259 4.88 -15.22 4.05
N PHE A 260 4.75 -13.93 4.38
CA PHE A 260 3.46 -13.27 4.42
C PHE A 260 2.83 -13.43 3.05
N LYS A 261 1.83 -14.31 3.02
CA LYS A 261 1.02 -14.46 1.85
C LYS A 261 0.36 -13.09 1.67
N PRO A 262 0.53 -12.44 0.51
CA PRO A 262 -0.22 -11.22 0.24
C PRO A 262 -1.70 -11.50 0.47
N PRO A 263 -2.53 -10.45 0.65
CA PRO A 263 -3.96 -10.63 0.76
C PRO A 263 -4.46 -11.54 -0.37
N PHE A 264 -5.51 -12.33 -0.14
CA PHE A 264 -5.97 -13.29 -1.15
C PHE A 264 -6.77 -12.57 -2.24
N GLY A 265 -6.47 -12.81 -3.52
CA GLY A 265 -7.24 -12.23 -4.63
C GLY A 265 -7.08 -12.96 -5.96
N GLU A 266 -8.24 -13.25 -6.57
CA GLU A 266 -8.52 -13.97 -7.83
C GLU A 266 -7.97 -15.39 -8.00
#